data_AF-A0A379WI20-F1
#
_entry.id   AF-A0A379WI20-F1
#
_cell.length_a   1.000
_cell.length_b   1.000
_cell.length_c   1.000
_cell.angle_alpha   90.00
_cell.angle_beta   90.00
_cell.angle_gamma   90.00
#
_symmetry.space_group_name_H-M   'P 1'
#
loop_
_entity.id
_entity.type
_entity.pdbx_description
1 polymer ?
#
loop_
_entity_poly.entity_id
_entity_poly.type
_entity_poly.pdbx_seq_one_letter_code
_entity_poly.pdbx_strand_id
1 'polypeptide(L)' 'MSHPALTQLRALRYFDAIPALEPHLLDWLLLEDSMTKRFEQQGKR' A
#
# COMPACT_ATOMS: atom_id res chain seq x y z
N MET A 1 3.02 -13.27 20.47
CA MET A 1 3.03 -11.78 20.39
C MET A 1 2.78 -11.39 18.95
N SER A 2 1.99 -10.34 18.68
CA SER A 2 1.78 -9.83 17.32
C SER A 2 2.99 -9.05 16.82
N HIS A 3 3.33 -9.20 15.54
CA HIS A 3 4.45 -8.47 14.92
C HIS A 3 4.23 -6.94 14.98
N PRO A 4 5.25 -6.11 15.31
CA PRO A 4 5.08 -4.66 15.46
C PRO A 4 4.45 -3.97 14.25
N ALA A 5 4.76 -4.42 13.03
CA ALA A 5 4.16 -3.87 11.81
C ALA A 5 2.63 -4.03 11.78
N LEU A 6 2.10 -5.14 12.31
CA LEU A 6 0.65 -5.34 12.38
C LEU A 6 -0.01 -4.44 13.43
N THR A 7 0.71 -4.13 14.52
CA THR A 7 0.26 -3.13 15.50
C THR A 7 0.18 -1.75 14.86
N GLN A 8 1.18 -1.35 14.07
CA GLN A 8 1.19 -0.07 13.35
C GLN A 8 0.09 0.02 12.28
N LEU A 9 -0.09 -1.04 11.49
CA LEU A 9 -1.14 -1.11 10.46
C LEU A 9 -2.53 -0.87 11.06
N ARG A 10 -2.82 -1.50 12.21
CA ARG A 10 -4.10 -1.35 12.91
C ARG A 10 -4.30 0.01 13.58
N ALA A 11 -3.23 0.79 13.76
CA ALA A 11 -3.28 2.12 14.36
C ALA A 11 -3.51 3.25 13.33
N LEU A 12 -3.57 2.92 12.03
CA LEU A 12 -3.83 3.89 10.97
C LEU A 12 -5.22 4.54 11.09
N ARG A 13 -5.31 5.80 10.65
CA ARG A 13 -6.58 6.52 10.51
C ARG A 13 -6.86 6.72 9.04
N TYR A 14 -8.03 6.31 8.60
CA TYR A 14 -8.48 6.46 7.22
C TYR A 14 -9.20 7.79 7.06
N PHE A 15 -8.95 8.45 5.92
CA PHE A 15 -9.62 9.67 5.50
C PHE A 15 -10.16 9.45 4.10
N ASP A 16 -11.31 10.06 3.78
CA ASP A 16 -11.94 9.90 2.46
C ASP A 16 -11.20 10.68 1.35
N ALA A 17 -10.36 11.65 1.74
CA ALA A 17 -9.61 12.47 0.80
C ALA A 17 -8.39 11.72 0.25
N ILE A 18 -8.28 11.63 -1.07
CA ILE A 18 -7.07 11.14 -1.74
C ILE A 18 -6.02 12.26 -1.69
N PRO A 19 -4.83 12.02 -1.13
CA PRO A 19 -3.78 13.02 -1.08
C PRO A 19 -3.23 13.35 -2.48
N ALA A 20 -2.77 14.58 -2.68
CA ALA A 20 -2.08 14.99 -3.91
C ALA A 20 -0.65 14.39 -3.95
N LEU A 21 -0.57 13.11 -4.27
CA LEU A 21 0.68 12.37 -4.47
C LEU A 21 1.00 12.26 -5.97
N GLU A 22 2.25 11.93 -6.27
CA GLU A 22 2.67 11.60 -7.63
C GLU A 22 1.82 10.46 -8.22
N PRO A 23 1.39 10.54 -9.49
CA PRO A 23 0.48 9.55 -10.09
C PRO A 23 0.95 8.10 -9.93
N HIS A 24 2.25 7.85 -10.09
CA HIS A 24 2.80 6.50 -9.95
C HIS A 24 2.62 5.91 -8.54
N LEU A 25 2.61 6.73 -7.48
CA LEU A 25 2.35 6.28 -6.10
C LEU A 25 0.87 6.02 -5.88
N LEU A 26 0.01 6.87 -6.44
CA LEU A 26 -1.44 6.64 -6.43
C LEU A 26 -1.78 5.32 -7.13
N ASP A 27 -1.12 5.00 -8.24
CA ASP A 27 -1.31 3.72 -8.93
C ASP A 27 -1.02 2.51 -8.03
N TRP A 28 -0.09 2.63 -7.07
CA TRP A 28 0.20 1.57 -6.09
C TRP A 28 -0.86 1.51 -5.00
N LEU A 29 -1.30 2.65 -4.47
CA LEU A 29 -2.26 2.72 -3.36
C LEU A 29 -3.70 2.41 -3.78
N LEU A 30 -4.06 2.75 -5.01
CA LEU A 30 -5.41 2.62 -5.57
C LEU A 30 -5.56 1.38 -6.48
N LEU A 31 -4.63 0.44 -6.42
CA LEU A 31 -4.75 -0.80 -7.18
C LEU A 31 -5.95 -1.61 -6.69
N GLU A 32 -6.78 -2.06 -7.62
CA GLU A 32 -7.99 -2.86 -7.32
C GLU A 32 -7.69 -4.33 -6.99
N ASP A 33 -6.46 -4.79 -7.20
CA ASP A 33 -5.95 -6.14 -6.88
C ASP A 33 -4.88 -6.10 -5.78
N SER A 34 -4.54 -7.27 -5.23
CA SER A 34 -3.47 -7.45 -4.26
C SER A 34 -2.08 -7.06 -4.81
N MET A 35 -1.19 -6.71 -3.89
CA MET A 35 0.17 -6.30 -4.24
C MET A 35 1.08 -7.44 -4.72
N THR A 36 0.67 -8.71 -4.58
CA THR A 36 1.53 -9.90 -4.79
C THR A 36 2.21 -9.92 -6.15
N LYS A 37 1.43 -9.96 -7.24
CA LYS A 37 1.97 -10.02 -8.61
C LYS A 37 2.75 -8.76 -8.98
N ARG A 38 2.33 -7.60 -8.44
CA ARG A 38 2.96 -6.31 -8.75
C ARG A 38 4.35 -6.21 -8.11
N PHE A 39 4.52 -6.71 -6.88
CA PHE A 39 5.85 -6.84 -6.27
C PHE A 39 6.72 -7.88 -6.97
N GLU A 40 6.15 -9.02 -7.36
CA GLU A 40 6.89 -10.04 -8.15
C GLU A 40 7.45 -9.49 -9.47
N GLN A 41 6.72 -8.60 -10.14
CA GLN A 41 7.17 -7.94 -11.37
C GLN A 41 8.36 -6.99 -11.15
N GLN A 42 8.43 -6.32 -9.99
CA GLN A 42 9.57 -5.45 -9.65
C GLN A 42 10.82 -6.25 -9.32
N GLY A 43 10.69 -7.42 -8.70
CA GLY A 43 11.82 -8.31 -8.39
C GLY A 43 12.39 -9.06 -9.62
N LYS A 44 11.76 -8.94 -10.79
CA LYS A 44 12.24 -9.50 -12.07
C LYS A 44 13.01 -8.49 -12.93
N ARG A 45 13.23 -7.28 -12.42
CA ARG A 45 14.10 -6.28 -13.02
C ARG A 45 15.56 -6.51 -12.65
#